data_AF-A0A549YK40-F1
#
_entry.id   AF-A0A549YK40-F1
#
_cell.length_a   1.000
_cell.length_b   1.000
_cell.length_c   1.000
_cell.angle_alpha   90.00
_cell.angle_beta   90.00
_cell.angle_gamma   90.00
#
_symmetry.space_group_name_H-M   'P 1'
#
loop_
_entity.id
_entity.type
_entity.pdbx_description
1 polymer ?
#
loop_
_entity_poly.entity_id
_entity_poly.type
_entity_poly.pdbx_seq_one_letter_code
_entity_poly.pdbx_strand_id
1 'polypeptide(L)'
;MSYELVGITVLWIFLYGYLIVASIDFGAGFFAFYARMTKKDHVINQLIARYLSPVWEVTNVFFVFFFVGIVGFFPETAYYYGTAMLVPASFAIILLAIRGSFYAFENYGTKQSTVYTFLYGASGLLIPASLSIALTVSEGGFIKEENGSVSLKYMELFTSPLSWSIVALSIVSILFISATFLAFYAARAKDLPALKLVRTFAMFWSTPTIIAALTTFIVLSQHNERHYENMLDLWWMFGLSVGFFLIAVWLLYRQKHYGLAFISVMMQFLFAFFGYGIGHYPYLLDPYISIHEGATHASMGIALVAAFIGGLLLLIPSLILLMKLFLFDAEYVKGRK
;
A
#
# COMPACT_ATOMS: atom_id res chain seq x y z
N MET A 1 -8.13 -26.41 3.58
CA MET A 1 -8.21 -25.28 2.63
C MET A 1 -7.78 -25.78 1.27
N SER A 2 -8.51 -25.44 0.20
CA SER A 2 -8.02 -25.69 -1.18
C SER A 2 -6.72 -24.91 -1.41
N TYR A 3 -5.87 -25.39 -2.31
CA TYR A 3 -4.61 -24.71 -2.65
C TYR A 3 -4.84 -23.29 -3.19
N GLU A 4 -6.00 -23.06 -3.80
CA GLU A 4 -6.47 -21.78 -4.35
C GLU A 4 -6.66 -20.76 -3.23
N LEU A 5 -7.35 -21.16 -2.16
CA LEU A 5 -7.62 -20.30 -1.00
C LEU A 5 -6.31 -19.95 -0.27
N VAL A 6 -5.39 -20.92 -0.18
CA VAL A 6 -4.05 -20.68 0.36
C VAL A 6 -3.27 -19.73 -0.55
N GLY A 7 -3.31 -19.94 -1.87
CA GLY A 7 -2.65 -19.10 -2.87
C GLY A 7 -3.10 -17.66 -2.76
N ILE A 8 -4.41 -17.40 -2.81
CA ILE A 8 -4.93 -16.03 -2.71
C ILE A 8 -4.65 -15.39 -1.35
N THR A 9 -4.70 -16.16 -0.25
CA THR A 9 -4.33 -15.65 1.08
C THR A 9 -2.87 -15.21 1.10
N VAL A 10 -1.97 -16.01 0.53
CA VAL A 10 -0.54 -15.68 0.43
C VAL A 10 -0.33 -14.45 -0.46
N LEU A 11 -0.99 -14.36 -1.61
CA LEU A 11 -0.94 -13.17 -2.47
C LEU A 11 -1.46 -11.92 -1.75
N TRP A 12 -2.52 -12.04 -0.95
CA TRP A 12 -3.04 -10.95 -0.14
C TRP A 12 -2.04 -10.49 0.93
N ILE A 13 -1.29 -11.43 1.54
CA ILE A 13 -0.17 -11.12 2.43
C ILE A 13 0.93 -10.35 1.67
N PHE A 14 1.26 -10.74 0.43
CA PHE A 14 2.22 -10.00 -0.39
C PHE A 14 1.73 -8.59 -0.71
N LEU A 15 0.45 -8.43 -1.05
CA LEU A 15 -0.14 -7.13 -1.32
C LEU A 15 -0.20 -6.25 -0.06
N TYR A 16 -0.46 -6.84 1.11
CA TYR A 16 -0.36 -6.14 2.39
C TYR A 16 1.09 -5.74 2.72
N GLY A 17 2.06 -6.63 2.49
CA GLY A 17 3.49 -6.32 2.62
C GLY A 17 3.90 -5.17 1.71
N TYR A 18 3.46 -5.19 0.45
CA TYR A 18 3.58 -4.08 -0.47
C TYR A 18 2.96 -2.81 0.12
N LEU A 19 1.71 -2.85 0.60
CA LEU A 19 1.01 -1.70 1.17
C LEU A 19 1.82 -1.04 2.28
N ILE A 20 2.38 -1.81 3.22
CA ILE A 20 3.17 -1.25 4.33
C ILE A 20 4.47 -0.60 3.84
N VAL A 21 5.28 -1.32 3.06
CA VAL A 21 6.59 -0.83 2.61
C VAL A 21 6.42 0.33 1.61
N ALA A 22 5.45 0.22 0.70
CA ALA A 22 5.10 1.24 -0.26
C ALA A 22 4.53 2.49 0.41
N SER A 23 3.74 2.33 1.48
CA SER A 23 3.27 3.48 2.25
C SER A 23 4.45 4.28 2.81
N ILE A 24 5.43 3.60 3.40
CA ILE A 24 6.63 4.23 3.96
C ILE A 24 7.40 4.99 2.87
N ASP A 25 7.67 4.35 1.73
CA ASP A 25 8.40 4.96 0.61
C ASP A 25 7.63 6.14 -0.01
N PHE A 26 6.38 5.91 -0.42
CA PHE A 26 5.55 6.91 -1.10
C PHE A 26 5.25 8.13 -0.23
N GLY A 27 4.91 7.89 1.04
CA GLY A 27 4.67 8.96 2.00
C GLY A 27 5.93 9.73 2.35
N ALA A 28 7.09 9.07 2.43
CA ALA A 28 8.37 9.75 2.59
C ALA A 28 8.64 10.75 1.45
N GLY A 29 8.34 10.38 0.20
CA GLY A 29 8.49 11.30 -0.92
C GLY A 29 7.55 12.50 -0.88
N PHE A 30 6.30 12.29 -0.45
CA PHE A 30 5.37 13.39 -0.22
C PHE A 30 5.85 14.33 0.90
N PHE A 31 6.28 13.78 2.04
CA PHE A 31 6.73 14.59 3.16
C PHE A 31 8.05 15.32 2.88
N ALA A 32 8.96 14.73 2.11
CA ALA A 32 10.17 15.40 1.63
C ALA A 32 9.81 16.62 0.77
N PHE A 33 8.89 16.46 -0.19
CA PHE A 33 8.41 17.56 -1.01
C PHE A 33 7.74 18.67 -0.18
N TYR A 34 6.86 18.31 0.75
CA TYR A 34 6.20 19.25 1.65
C TYR A 34 7.20 19.99 2.56
N ALA A 35 8.20 19.29 3.08
CA ALA A 35 9.27 19.88 3.89
C ALA A 35 10.09 20.89 3.09
N ARG A 36 10.39 20.59 1.82
CA ARG A 36 11.09 21.49 0.91
C ARG A 36 10.28 22.76 0.62
N MET A 37 8.98 22.62 0.35
CA MET A 37 8.07 23.77 0.17
C MET A 37 7.98 24.65 1.42
N THR A 38 7.99 24.04 2.60
CA THR A 38 7.90 24.76 3.89
C THR A 38 9.26 25.21 4.45
N LYS A 39 10.35 25.07 3.67
CA LYS A 39 11.75 25.38 4.05
C LYS A 39 12.24 24.64 5.30
N LYS A 40 11.64 23.49 5.63
CA LYS A 40 12.06 22.58 6.72
C LYS A 40 12.96 21.43 6.22
N ASP A 41 13.55 21.62 5.05
CA ASP A 41 14.30 20.63 4.28
C ASP A 41 15.43 19.98 5.09
N HIS A 42 16.15 20.77 5.88
CA HIS A 42 17.28 20.28 6.69
C HIS A 42 16.87 19.24 7.75
N VAL A 43 15.64 19.33 8.28
CA VAL A 43 15.14 18.49 9.37
C VAL A 43 14.61 17.15 8.86
N ILE A 44 13.98 17.15 7.67
CA ILE A 44 13.32 15.97 7.12
C ILE A 44 14.19 15.24 6.08
N ASN A 45 14.87 15.95 5.17
CA ASN A 45 15.59 15.26 4.08
C ASN A 45 16.81 14.46 4.55
N GLN A 46 17.51 14.87 5.60
CA GLN A 46 18.60 14.06 6.16
C GLN A 46 18.09 12.74 6.77
N LEU A 47 16.89 12.77 7.36
CA LEU A 47 16.24 11.58 7.89
C LEU A 47 15.74 10.68 6.74
N ILE A 48 15.13 11.29 5.73
CA ILE A 48 14.49 10.61 4.58
C ILE A 48 15.50 9.98 3.62
N ALA A 49 16.50 10.73 3.16
CA ALA A 49 17.44 10.27 2.15
C ALA A 49 18.28 9.05 2.58
N ARG A 50 18.47 8.84 3.89
CA ARG A 50 19.33 7.76 4.41
C ARG A 50 18.66 6.36 4.37
N TYR A 51 17.33 6.26 4.24
CA TYR A 51 16.62 4.97 4.19
C TYR A 51 15.87 4.70 2.88
N LEU A 52 15.79 5.68 2.00
CA LEU A 52 14.82 5.72 0.91
C LEU A 52 15.10 4.68 -0.20
N SER A 53 16.38 4.52 -0.57
CA SER A 53 16.77 3.64 -1.69
C SER A 53 16.53 2.15 -1.39
N PRO A 54 16.95 1.59 -0.23
CA PRO A 54 16.72 0.16 0.05
C PRO A 54 15.24 -0.19 0.18
N VAL A 55 14.42 0.72 0.71
CA VAL A 55 12.98 0.48 0.89
C VAL A 55 12.28 0.40 -0.46
N TRP A 56 12.62 1.28 -1.41
CA TRP A 56 12.06 1.25 -2.77
C TRP A 56 12.39 -0.03 -3.54
N GLU A 57 13.59 -0.58 -3.37
CA GLU A 57 13.92 -1.87 -4.00
C GLU A 57 13.02 -2.98 -3.46
N VAL A 58 12.77 -3.00 -2.15
CA VAL A 58 11.92 -4.02 -1.51
C VAL A 58 10.45 -3.88 -1.92
N THR A 59 9.92 -2.67 -2.08
CA THR A 59 8.51 -2.48 -2.53
C THR A 59 8.28 -3.13 -3.88
N ASN A 60 9.19 -2.95 -4.83
CA ASN A 60 9.09 -3.54 -6.16
C ASN A 60 9.10 -5.07 -6.11
N VAL A 61 9.86 -5.67 -5.18
CA VAL A 61 9.85 -7.13 -5.02
C VAL A 61 8.48 -7.62 -4.57
N PHE A 62 7.86 -7.00 -3.56
CA PHE A 62 6.49 -7.37 -3.17
C PHE A 62 5.49 -7.20 -4.32
N PHE A 63 5.56 -6.08 -5.04
CA PHE A 63 4.66 -5.78 -6.14
C PHE A 63 4.77 -6.80 -7.29
N VAL A 64 6.00 -7.09 -7.73
CA VAL A 64 6.24 -8.03 -8.83
C VAL A 64 5.89 -9.46 -8.41
N PHE A 65 6.20 -9.86 -7.18
CA PHE A 65 5.79 -11.19 -6.67
C PHE A 65 4.27 -11.33 -6.66
N PHE A 66 3.55 -10.32 -6.15
CA PHE A 66 2.09 -10.32 -6.20
C PHE A 66 1.57 -10.42 -7.63
N PHE A 67 2.09 -9.60 -8.56
CA PHE A 67 1.65 -9.56 -9.95
C PHE A 67 1.92 -10.87 -10.70
N VAL A 68 3.12 -11.44 -10.57
CA VAL A 68 3.45 -12.73 -11.20
C VAL A 68 2.62 -13.86 -10.56
N GLY A 69 2.36 -13.75 -9.26
CA GLY A 69 1.59 -14.73 -8.52
C GLY A 69 0.13 -14.78 -8.91
N ILE A 70 -0.55 -13.64 -8.96
CA ILE A 70 -1.97 -13.60 -9.33
C ILE A 70 -2.20 -14.16 -10.73
N VAL A 71 -1.32 -13.86 -11.69
CA VAL A 71 -1.38 -14.41 -13.05
C VAL A 71 -1.08 -15.91 -13.07
N GLY A 72 -0.14 -16.38 -12.25
CA GLY A 72 0.19 -17.80 -12.15
C GLY A 72 -0.91 -18.65 -11.52
N PHE A 73 -1.60 -18.14 -10.51
CA PHE A 73 -2.72 -18.83 -9.87
C PHE A 73 -4.01 -18.70 -10.67
N PHE A 74 -4.27 -17.51 -11.22
CA PHE A 74 -5.53 -17.14 -11.87
C PHE A 74 -5.26 -16.52 -13.25
N PRO A 75 -5.00 -17.31 -14.31
CA PRO A 75 -4.62 -16.82 -15.63
C PRO A 75 -5.70 -15.94 -16.27
N GLU A 76 -6.97 -16.16 -15.94
CA GLU A 76 -8.08 -15.33 -16.40
C GLU A 76 -7.95 -13.88 -15.92
N THR A 77 -7.29 -13.65 -14.77
CA THR A 77 -6.98 -12.28 -14.32
C THR A 77 -6.08 -11.56 -15.32
N ALA A 78 -5.15 -12.26 -15.97
CA ALA A 78 -4.31 -11.67 -17.01
C ALA A 78 -5.11 -11.28 -18.25
N TYR A 79 -6.17 -12.04 -18.59
CA TYR A 79 -7.05 -11.72 -19.71
C TYR A 79 -7.94 -10.50 -19.39
N TYR A 80 -8.66 -10.53 -18.27
CA TYR A 80 -9.60 -9.46 -17.90
C TYR A 80 -8.89 -8.19 -17.41
N TYR A 81 -7.98 -8.29 -16.44
CA TYR A 81 -7.24 -7.11 -15.97
C TYR A 81 -6.22 -6.64 -16.98
N GLY A 82 -5.54 -7.53 -17.70
CA GLY A 82 -4.51 -7.14 -18.66
C GLY A 82 -5.05 -6.28 -19.81
N THR A 83 -6.26 -6.60 -20.30
CA THR A 83 -6.92 -5.82 -21.34
C THR A 83 -7.58 -4.55 -20.80
N ALA A 84 -8.23 -4.63 -19.63
CA ALA A 84 -8.94 -3.50 -19.03
C ALA A 84 -8.00 -2.43 -18.45
N MET A 85 -6.84 -2.82 -17.89
CA MET A 85 -5.94 -1.93 -17.16
C MET A 85 -4.80 -1.33 -18.00
N LEU A 86 -4.84 -1.39 -19.34
CA LEU A 86 -3.76 -0.89 -20.19
C LEU A 86 -3.35 0.56 -19.89
N VAL A 87 -4.31 1.46 -19.71
CA VAL A 87 -4.04 2.88 -19.43
C VAL A 87 -3.58 3.11 -17.99
N PRO A 88 -4.29 2.63 -16.94
CA PRO A 88 -3.82 2.80 -15.55
C PRO A 88 -2.45 2.15 -15.30
N ALA A 89 -2.21 0.96 -15.86
CA ALA A 89 -0.95 0.24 -15.66
C ALA A 89 0.22 0.94 -16.36
N SER A 90 0.05 1.39 -17.60
CA SER A 90 1.10 2.16 -18.29
C SER A 90 1.44 3.46 -17.56
N PHE A 91 0.43 4.16 -17.04
CA PHE A 91 0.64 5.35 -16.21
C PHE A 91 1.41 5.02 -14.92
N ALA A 92 1.06 3.94 -14.22
CA ALA A 92 1.77 3.49 -13.03
C ALA A 92 3.25 3.15 -13.33
N ILE A 93 3.52 2.47 -14.44
CA ILE A 93 4.88 2.11 -14.88
C ILE A 93 5.70 3.35 -15.19
N ILE A 94 5.13 4.34 -15.88
CA ILE A 94 5.81 5.62 -16.16
C ILE A 94 6.19 6.31 -14.84
N LEU A 95 5.29 6.37 -13.87
CA LEU A 95 5.57 6.96 -12.56
C LEU A 95 6.65 6.20 -11.78
N LEU A 96 6.63 4.86 -11.84
CA LEU A 96 7.68 4.02 -11.25
C LEU A 96 9.04 4.27 -11.92
N ALA A 97 9.07 4.45 -13.24
CA ALA A 97 10.30 4.77 -13.99
C ALA A 97 10.84 6.16 -13.62
N ILE A 98 9.97 7.17 -13.48
CA ILE A 98 10.35 8.50 -12.98
C ILE A 98 10.95 8.39 -11.57
N ARG A 99 10.35 7.57 -10.70
CA ARG A 99 10.82 7.39 -9.33
C ARG A 99 12.16 6.63 -9.27
N GLY A 100 12.30 5.54 -10.00
CA GLY A 100 13.55 4.78 -10.08
C GLY A 100 14.71 5.58 -10.67
N SER A 101 14.43 6.37 -11.71
CA SER A 101 15.44 7.28 -12.28
C SER A 101 15.86 8.38 -11.29
N PHE A 102 14.93 8.92 -10.50
CA PHE A 102 15.26 9.86 -9.42
C PHE A 102 16.23 9.25 -8.39
N TYR A 103 15.93 8.04 -7.89
CA TYR A 103 16.82 7.35 -6.95
C TYR A 103 18.23 7.11 -7.51
N ALA A 104 18.31 6.70 -8.77
CA ALA A 104 19.59 6.52 -9.45
C ALA A 104 20.35 7.85 -9.55
N PHE A 105 19.71 8.91 -10.07
CA PHE A 105 20.38 10.19 -10.32
C PHE A 105 20.72 10.99 -9.04
N GLU A 106 19.95 10.83 -7.96
CA GLU A 106 20.25 11.43 -6.66
C GLU A 106 21.54 10.83 -6.06
N ASN A 107 21.72 9.51 -6.18
CA ASN A 107 22.93 8.83 -5.71
C ASN A 107 24.22 9.27 -6.43
N TYR A 108 24.13 9.74 -7.68
CA TYR A 108 25.27 10.20 -8.47
C TYR A 108 25.49 11.72 -8.43
N GLY A 109 24.85 12.45 -7.51
CA GLY A 109 25.24 13.84 -7.18
C GLY A 109 24.77 14.90 -8.17
N THR A 110 23.68 14.66 -8.91
CA THR A 110 23.05 15.73 -9.70
C THR A 110 22.49 16.81 -8.76
N LYS A 111 22.70 18.10 -9.12
CA LYS A 111 22.17 19.26 -8.38
C LYS A 111 20.70 19.02 -8.03
N GLN A 112 20.35 19.11 -6.74
CA GLN A 112 18.98 18.96 -6.21
C GLN A 112 17.99 19.90 -6.94
N SER A 113 17.44 19.44 -8.06
CA SER A 113 16.45 20.22 -8.83
C SER A 113 15.13 20.23 -8.09
N THR A 114 14.48 21.39 -8.01
CA THR A 114 13.13 21.53 -7.48
C THR A 114 12.13 20.67 -8.28
N VAL A 115 12.36 20.52 -9.59
CA VAL A 115 11.53 19.71 -10.49
C VAL A 115 11.58 18.23 -10.11
N TYR A 116 12.76 17.71 -9.78
CA TYR A 116 12.91 16.31 -9.41
C TYR A 116 12.26 15.98 -8.06
N THR A 117 12.38 16.85 -7.06
CA THR A 117 11.66 16.65 -5.79
C THR A 117 10.15 16.81 -5.95
N PHE A 118 9.68 17.67 -6.86
CA PHE A 118 8.25 17.75 -7.21
C PHE A 118 7.78 16.44 -7.85
N LEU A 119 8.49 15.92 -8.85
CA LEU A 119 8.15 14.65 -9.50
C LEU A 119 8.18 13.47 -8.52
N TYR A 120 9.12 13.50 -7.56
CA TYR A 120 9.21 12.51 -6.49
C TYR A 120 8.00 12.56 -5.54
N GLY A 121 7.59 13.77 -5.11
CA GLY A 121 6.39 13.95 -4.31
C GLY A 121 5.10 13.60 -5.07
N ALA A 122 5.00 14.01 -6.34
CA ALA A 122 3.85 13.74 -7.20
C ALA A 122 3.69 12.24 -7.48
N SER A 123 4.77 11.55 -7.85
CA SER A 123 4.74 10.10 -8.08
C SER A 123 4.34 9.33 -6.81
N GLY A 124 4.75 9.80 -5.62
CA GLY A 124 4.33 9.20 -4.35
C GLY A 124 2.82 9.23 -4.11
N LEU A 125 2.08 10.19 -4.68
CA LEU A 125 0.62 10.24 -4.57
C LEU A 125 -0.10 9.60 -5.77
N LEU A 126 0.47 9.75 -6.96
CA LEU A 126 -0.15 9.29 -8.20
C LEU A 126 -0.04 7.77 -8.40
N ILE A 127 1.02 7.11 -7.91
CA ILE A 127 1.15 5.64 -7.98
C ILE A 127 0.05 4.95 -7.15
N PRO A 128 -0.19 5.33 -5.89
CA PRO A 128 -1.32 4.79 -5.13
C PRO A 128 -2.67 5.01 -5.81
N ALA A 129 -2.90 6.21 -6.35
CA ALA A 129 -4.13 6.53 -7.05
C ALA A 129 -4.34 5.63 -8.28
N SER A 130 -3.29 5.38 -9.08
CA SER A 130 -3.39 4.51 -10.25
C SER A 130 -3.58 3.04 -9.88
N LEU A 131 -2.95 2.55 -8.81
CA LEU A 131 -3.13 1.18 -8.32
C LEU A 131 -4.49 0.97 -7.65
N SER A 132 -5.05 1.99 -7.00
CA SER A 132 -6.36 1.94 -6.36
C SER A 132 -7.50 1.73 -7.36
N ILE A 133 -7.30 2.13 -8.61
CA ILE A 133 -8.24 1.84 -9.71
C ILE A 133 -8.37 0.32 -9.90
N ALA A 134 -7.28 -0.45 -9.74
CA ALA A 134 -7.34 -1.92 -9.83
C ALA A 134 -8.29 -2.52 -8.80
N LEU A 135 -8.21 -2.03 -7.56
CA LEU A 135 -9.08 -2.43 -6.45
C LEU A 135 -10.53 -1.96 -6.63
N THR A 136 -10.74 -0.85 -7.33
CA THR A 136 -12.11 -0.40 -7.66
C THR A 136 -12.72 -1.28 -8.75
N VAL A 137 -11.92 -1.61 -9.76
CA VAL A 137 -12.35 -2.44 -10.90
C VAL A 137 -12.61 -3.88 -10.45
N SER A 138 -11.89 -4.39 -9.44
CA SER A 138 -12.15 -5.72 -8.87
C SER A 138 -13.56 -5.86 -8.29
N GLU A 139 -14.14 -4.79 -7.75
CA GLU A 139 -15.50 -4.79 -7.20
C GLU A 139 -16.62 -5.01 -8.25
N GLY A 140 -16.27 -5.06 -9.54
CA GLY A 140 -17.21 -5.31 -10.62
C GLY A 140 -17.86 -4.03 -11.16
N GLY A 141 -18.76 -4.18 -12.14
CA GLY A 141 -19.53 -3.06 -12.71
C GLY A 141 -18.81 -2.16 -13.72
N PHE A 142 -17.46 -2.17 -13.75
CA PHE A 142 -16.66 -1.30 -14.63
C PHE A 142 -16.11 -1.97 -15.89
N ILE A 143 -16.28 -3.30 -16.01
CA ILE A 143 -15.84 -4.09 -17.16
C ILE A 143 -17.06 -4.55 -17.95
N LYS A 144 -17.07 -4.23 -19.25
CA LYS A 144 -18.05 -4.74 -20.21
C LYS A 144 -17.34 -5.66 -21.19
N GLU A 145 -17.77 -6.91 -21.23
CA GLU A 145 -17.38 -7.86 -22.27
C GLU A 145 -18.38 -7.74 -23.43
N GLU A 146 -17.91 -7.28 -24.61
CA GLU A 146 -18.73 -7.18 -25.81
C GLU A 146 -17.93 -7.77 -26.98
N ASN A 147 -18.48 -8.80 -27.63
CA ASN A 147 -17.89 -9.52 -28.78
C ASN A 147 -16.45 -10.05 -28.55
N GLY A 148 -16.16 -10.63 -27.38
CA GLY A 148 -14.82 -11.19 -27.07
C GLY A 148 -13.73 -10.12 -26.87
N SER A 149 -14.13 -8.85 -26.78
CA SER A 149 -13.27 -7.74 -26.37
C SER A 149 -13.71 -7.24 -24.99
N VAL A 150 -12.80 -7.33 -24.03
CA VAL A 150 -12.98 -6.80 -22.68
C VAL A 150 -12.62 -5.33 -22.72
N SER A 151 -13.60 -4.46 -22.46
CA SER A 151 -13.41 -3.02 -22.46
C SER A 151 -13.75 -2.41 -21.11
N LEU A 152 -12.92 -1.46 -20.67
CA LEU A 152 -13.13 -0.74 -19.42
C LEU A 152 -14.02 0.48 -19.68
N LYS A 153 -15.07 0.65 -18.88
CA LYS A 153 -15.95 1.82 -18.95
C LYS A 153 -15.33 3.00 -18.20
N TYR A 154 -14.36 3.66 -18.85
CA TYR A 154 -13.61 4.78 -18.26
C TYR A 154 -14.52 5.88 -17.66
N MET A 155 -15.60 6.25 -18.35
CA MET A 155 -16.50 7.30 -17.87
C MET A 155 -17.22 6.91 -16.57
N GLU A 156 -17.71 5.67 -16.47
CA GLU A 156 -18.36 5.18 -15.24
C GLU A 156 -17.35 5.06 -14.10
N LEU A 157 -16.12 4.66 -14.39
CA LEU A 157 -15.04 4.58 -13.40
C LEU A 157 -14.64 5.95 -12.83
N PHE A 158 -14.47 6.98 -13.68
CA PHE A 158 -14.08 8.32 -13.24
C PHE A 158 -15.21 9.11 -12.58
N THR A 159 -16.46 8.80 -12.91
CA THR A 159 -17.65 9.43 -12.29
C THR A 159 -18.15 8.69 -11.05
N SER A 160 -17.68 7.46 -10.81
CA SER A 160 -18.11 6.65 -9.68
C SER A 160 -17.63 7.22 -8.33
N PRO A 161 -18.54 7.42 -7.36
CA PRO A 161 -18.18 7.77 -5.98
C PRO A 161 -17.30 6.73 -5.29
N LEU A 162 -17.40 5.45 -5.69
CA LEU A 162 -16.62 4.36 -5.10
C LEU A 162 -15.13 4.50 -5.44
N SER A 163 -14.83 4.77 -6.71
CA SER A 163 -13.47 4.98 -7.23
C SER A 163 -12.73 6.07 -6.46
N TRP A 164 -13.38 7.24 -6.32
CA TRP A 164 -12.82 8.36 -5.59
C TRP A 164 -12.69 8.10 -4.09
N SER A 165 -13.59 7.32 -3.50
CA SER A 165 -13.51 6.94 -2.08
C SER A 165 -12.32 6.03 -1.82
N ILE A 166 -12.09 5.03 -2.67
CA ILE A 166 -10.94 4.11 -2.57
C ILE A 166 -9.62 4.85 -2.83
N VAL A 167 -9.57 5.73 -3.83
CA VAL A 167 -8.39 6.58 -4.11
C VAL A 167 -8.10 7.52 -2.94
N ALA A 168 -9.12 8.15 -2.38
CA ALA A 168 -8.95 9.00 -1.21
C ALA A 168 -8.44 8.18 -0.02
N LEU A 169 -9.04 7.02 0.25
CA LEU A 169 -8.65 6.10 1.31
C LEU A 169 -7.18 5.66 1.17
N SER A 170 -6.74 5.28 -0.03
CA SER A 170 -5.36 4.84 -0.25
C SER A 170 -4.35 5.96 0.00
N ILE A 171 -4.61 7.17 -0.51
CA ILE A 171 -3.75 8.34 -0.31
C ILE A 171 -3.64 8.68 1.17
N VAL A 172 -4.77 8.85 1.87
CA VAL A 172 -4.74 9.25 3.29
C VAL A 172 -4.12 8.16 4.17
N SER A 173 -4.37 6.89 3.86
CA SER A 173 -3.79 5.75 4.58
C SER A 173 -2.27 5.70 4.42
N ILE A 174 -1.77 5.90 3.20
CA ILE A 174 -0.33 5.95 2.94
C ILE A 174 0.33 7.07 3.74
N LEU A 175 -0.28 8.26 3.75
CA LEU A 175 0.22 9.41 4.50
C LEU A 175 0.17 9.17 6.02
N PHE A 176 -0.85 8.47 6.51
CA PHE A 176 -0.97 8.11 7.92
C PHE A 176 0.05 7.05 8.36
N ILE A 177 0.20 5.96 7.60
CA ILE A 177 1.16 4.88 7.88
C ILE A 177 2.59 5.43 7.84
N SER A 178 2.95 6.17 6.79
CA SER A 178 4.28 6.78 6.67
C SER A 178 4.58 7.79 7.75
N ALA A 179 3.63 8.66 8.12
CA ALA A 179 3.84 9.62 9.20
C ALA A 179 4.06 8.92 10.55
N THR A 180 3.36 7.81 10.80
CA THR A 180 3.53 7.00 12.01
C THR A 180 4.89 6.31 12.04
N PHE A 181 5.32 5.74 10.91
CA PHE A 181 6.65 5.16 10.78
C PHE A 181 7.78 6.20 10.97
N LEU A 182 7.64 7.36 10.33
CA LEU A 182 8.55 8.48 10.50
C LEU A 182 8.60 8.98 11.96
N ALA A 183 7.46 8.99 12.67
CA ALA A 183 7.42 9.34 14.09
C ALA A 183 8.15 8.32 14.95
N PHE A 184 7.97 7.03 14.69
CA PHE A 184 8.74 5.97 15.33
C PHE A 184 10.25 6.14 15.11
N TYR A 185 10.64 6.40 13.87
CA TYR A 185 12.04 6.55 13.50
C TYR A 185 12.68 7.81 14.09
N ALA A 186 12.00 8.97 14.00
CA ALA A 186 12.48 10.23 14.58
C ALA A 186 12.63 10.14 16.11
N ALA A 187 11.72 9.45 16.79
CA ALA A 187 11.82 9.19 18.23
C ALA A 187 13.07 8.35 18.57
N ARG A 188 13.38 7.37 17.73
CA ARG A 188 14.58 6.53 17.90
C ARG A 188 15.88 7.29 17.60
N ALA A 189 15.87 8.17 16.61
CA ALA A 189 16.98 9.05 16.27
C ALA A 189 17.21 10.19 17.27
N LYS A 190 16.27 10.40 18.22
CA LYS A 190 16.25 11.52 19.18
C LYS A 190 16.19 12.90 18.52
N ASP A 191 15.63 12.98 17.31
CA ASP A 191 15.38 14.24 16.61
C ASP A 191 14.03 14.83 17.03
N LEU A 192 14.06 15.68 18.07
CA LEU A 192 12.86 16.30 18.62
C LEU A 192 12.13 17.23 17.63
N PRO A 193 12.82 18.09 16.85
CA PRO A 193 12.18 18.90 15.81
C PRO A 193 11.45 18.06 14.75
N ALA A 194 12.09 17.03 14.20
CA ALA A 194 11.48 16.15 13.21
C ALA A 194 10.29 15.41 13.81
N LEU A 195 10.44 14.86 15.03
CA LEU A 195 9.41 14.11 15.74
C LEU A 195 8.12 14.93 15.93
N LYS A 196 8.23 16.19 16.35
CA LYS A 196 7.06 17.05 16.57
C LYS A 196 6.28 17.28 15.28
N LEU A 197 6.99 17.46 14.17
CA LEU A 197 6.40 17.70 12.86
C LEU A 197 5.68 16.46 12.33
N VAL A 198 6.37 15.31 12.27
CA VAL A 198 5.79 14.06 11.73
C VAL A 198 4.66 13.53 12.61
N ARG A 199 4.73 13.72 13.93
CA ARG A 199 3.60 13.42 14.84
C ARG A 199 2.37 14.27 14.53
N THR A 200 2.57 15.55 14.21
CA THR A 200 1.47 16.44 13.84
C THR A 200 0.83 15.98 12.55
N PHE A 201 1.63 15.53 11.57
CA PHE A 201 1.09 14.90 10.36
C PHE A 201 0.37 13.58 10.64
N ALA A 202 0.91 12.71 11.49
CA ALA A 202 0.26 11.45 11.84
C ALA A 202 -1.11 11.69 12.50
N MET A 203 -1.19 12.63 13.44
CA MET A 203 -2.47 13.00 14.06
C MET A 203 -3.42 13.65 13.06
N PHE A 204 -2.92 14.54 12.19
CA PHE A 204 -3.74 15.18 11.17
C PHE A 204 -4.32 14.15 10.20
N TRP A 205 -3.50 13.23 9.66
CA TRP A 205 -3.93 12.22 8.69
C TRP A 205 -4.75 11.07 9.30
N SER A 206 -4.70 10.87 10.62
CA SER A 206 -5.55 9.89 11.30
C SER A 206 -7.05 10.17 11.08
N THR A 207 -7.47 11.44 11.16
CA THR A 207 -8.88 11.83 11.01
C THR A 207 -9.42 11.65 9.59
N PRO A 208 -8.75 12.15 8.52
CA PRO A 208 -9.14 11.84 7.14
C PRO A 208 -9.14 10.34 6.85
N THR A 209 -8.24 9.56 7.45
CA THR A 209 -8.18 8.11 7.23
C THR A 209 -9.44 7.41 7.72
N ILE A 210 -9.88 7.69 8.96
CA ILE A 210 -11.10 7.06 9.47
C ILE A 210 -12.35 7.57 8.74
N ILE A 211 -12.39 8.84 8.35
CA ILE A 211 -13.50 9.40 7.56
C ILE A 211 -13.55 8.73 6.19
N ALA A 212 -12.43 8.62 5.48
CA ALA A 212 -12.37 7.97 4.17
C ALA A 212 -12.74 6.48 4.25
N ALA A 213 -12.33 5.79 5.32
CA ALA A 213 -12.70 4.39 5.55
C ALA A 213 -14.21 4.23 5.73
N LEU A 214 -14.83 5.07 6.56
CA LEU A 214 -16.29 5.07 6.77
C LEU A 214 -17.05 5.45 5.50
N THR A 215 -16.59 6.47 4.77
CA THR A 215 -17.21 6.87 3.49
C THR A 215 -17.13 5.74 2.47
N THR A 216 -15.98 5.07 2.37
CA THR A 216 -15.82 3.91 1.46
C THR A 216 -16.77 2.78 1.84
N PHE A 217 -16.93 2.51 3.14
CA PHE A 217 -17.87 1.50 3.64
C PHE A 217 -19.33 1.82 3.26
N ILE A 218 -19.75 3.09 3.41
CA ILE A 218 -21.09 3.55 3.04
C ILE A 218 -21.32 3.48 1.53
N VAL A 219 -20.34 3.90 0.73
CA VAL A 219 -20.47 3.90 -0.73
C VAL A 219 -20.48 2.47 -1.26
N LEU A 220 -19.72 1.57 -0.65
CA LEU A 220 -19.72 0.15 -0.99
C LEU A 220 -21.09 -0.49 -0.71
N SER A 221 -21.75 -0.12 0.39
CA SER A 221 -23.10 -0.61 0.71
C SER A 221 -24.15 -0.25 -0.34
N GLN A 222 -23.92 0.82 -1.12
CA GLN A 222 -24.80 1.25 -2.20
C GLN A 222 -24.45 0.60 -3.54
N HIS A 223 -23.22 0.08 -3.68
CA HIS A 223 -22.72 -0.47 -4.94
C HIS A 223 -22.83 -2.00 -4.99
N ASN A 224 -22.48 -2.68 -3.91
CA ASN A 224 -22.47 -4.15 -3.84
C ASN A 224 -23.01 -4.62 -2.48
N GLU A 225 -24.32 -4.90 -2.45
CA GLU A 225 -25.03 -5.37 -1.24
C GLU A 225 -24.42 -6.68 -0.70
N ARG A 226 -23.98 -7.58 -1.58
CA ARG A 226 -23.34 -8.85 -1.20
C ARG A 226 -22.01 -8.62 -0.48
N HIS A 227 -21.14 -7.78 -1.04
CA HIS A 227 -19.86 -7.46 -0.40
C HIS A 227 -20.11 -6.83 0.98
N TYR A 228 -21.08 -5.91 1.05
CA TYR A 228 -21.44 -5.26 2.30
C TYR A 228 -21.96 -6.23 3.37
N GLU A 229 -22.84 -7.17 3.01
CA GLU A 229 -23.32 -8.22 3.92
C GLU A 229 -22.18 -9.10 4.43
N ASN A 230 -21.28 -9.52 3.55
CA ASN A 230 -20.08 -10.28 3.93
C ASN A 230 -19.18 -9.48 4.90
N MET A 231 -19.04 -8.16 4.69
CA MET A 231 -18.27 -7.31 5.60
C MET A 231 -18.97 -7.13 6.96
N LEU A 232 -20.30 -7.11 6.99
CA LEU A 232 -21.07 -7.05 8.24
C LEU A 232 -20.88 -8.32 9.08
N ASP A 233 -20.81 -9.49 8.45
CA ASP A 233 -20.48 -10.74 9.16
C ASP A 233 -19.06 -10.69 9.76
N LEU A 234 -18.16 -9.93 9.12
CA LEU A 234 -16.78 -9.68 9.56
C LEU A 234 -16.65 -8.43 10.46
N TRP A 235 -17.74 -7.93 11.06
CA TRP A 235 -17.74 -6.73 11.90
C TRP A 235 -16.66 -6.75 12.98
N TRP A 236 -16.33 -7.91 13.53
CA TRP A 236 -15.32 -8.08 14.57
C TRP A 236 -13.92 -7.70 14.09
N MET A 237 -13.58 -7.93 12.81
CA MET A 237 -12.30 -7.51 12.22
C MET A 237 -12.22 -5.99 12.10
N PHE A 238 -13.29 -5.35 11.64
CA PHE A 238 -13.36 -3.89 11.56
C PHE A 238 -13.38 -3.25 12.96
N GLY A 239 -14.06 -3.87 13.93
CA GLY A 239 -14.04 -3.45 15.33
C GLY A 239 -12.64 -3.52 15.94
N LEU A 240 -11.90 -4.62 15.69
CA LEU A 240 -10.49 -4.73 16.09
C LEU A 240 -9.63 -3.67 15.41
N SER A 241 -9.85 -3.41 14.12
CA SER A 241 -9.14 -2.37 13.38
C SER A 241 -9.32 -0.99 14.03
N VAL A 242 -10.56 -0.60 14.33
CA VAL A 242 -10.87 0.65 15.04
C VAL A 242 -10.25 0.67 16.44
N GLY A 243 -10.26 -0.47 17.15
CA GLY A 243 -9.58 -0.60 18.45
C GLY A 243 -8.08 -0.30 18.36
N PHE A 244 -7.39 -0.91 17.40
CA PHE A 244 -5.97 -0.67 17.17
C PHE A 244 -5.67 0.76 16.70
N PHE A 245 -6.55 1.35 15.88
CA PHE A 245 -6.47 2.76 15.49
C PHE A 245 -6.52 3.69 16.71
N LEU A 246 -7.49 3.48 17.61
CA LEU A 246 -7.63 4.28 18.83
C LEU A 246 -6.40 4.13 19.75
N ILE A 247 -5.86 2.91 19.88
CA ILE A 247 -4.62 2.66 20.63
C ILE A 247 -3.45 3.42 19.99
N ALA A 248 -3.31 3.38 18.67
CA ALA A 248 -2.25 4.07 17.95
C ALA A 248 -2.32 5.60 18.15
N VAL A 249 -3.51 6.18 17.97
CA VAL A 249 -3.74 7.62 18.17
C VAL A 249 -3.49 8.02 19.64
N TRP A 250 -3.93 7.19 20.59
CA TRP A 250 -3.69 7.43 22.01
C TRP A 250 -2.20 7.41 22.37
N LEU A 251 -1.44 6.44 21.84
CA LEU A 251 0.02 6.37 22.03
C LEU A 251 0.75 7.57 21.40
N LEU A 252 0.33 7.97 20.20
CA LEU A 252 0.85 9.18 19.53
C LEU A 252 0.55 10.45 20.33
N TYR A 253 -0.64 10.54 20.92
CA TYR A 253 -1.06 11.66 21.77
C TYR A 253 -0.26 11.70 23.08
N ARG A 254 -0.10 10.55 23.74
CA ARG A 254 0.66 10.39 24.99
C ARG A 254 2.18 10.56 24.82
N GLN A 255 2.68 10.63 23.59
CA GLN A 255 4.11 10.76 23.27
C GLN A 255 4.97 9.64 23.90
N LYS A 256 4.40 8.44 24.05
CA LYS A 256 5.07 7.28 24.64
C LYS A 256 5.02 6.09 23.70
N HIS A 257 6.11 5.32 23.66
CA HIS A 257 6.24 4.07 22.93
C HIS A 257 5.78 4.12 21.45
N TYR A 258 6.39 5.00 20.65
CA TYR A 258 6.08 5.12 19.21
C TYR A 258 6.22 3.81 18.41
N GLY A 259 7.04 2.85 18.88
CA GLY A 259 7.13 1.53 18.26
C GLY A 259 5.83 0.72 18.41
N LEU A 260 5.20 0.78 19.59
CA LEU A 260 3.88 0.17 19.79
C LEU A 260 2.81 0.90 18.97
N ALA A 261 2.91 2.22 18.81
CA ALA A 261 1.99 2.96 17.96
C ALA A 261 2.06 2.48 16.51
N PHE A 262 3.27 2.29 15.97
CA PHE A 262 3.46 1.77 14.61
C PHE A 262 2.95 0.33 14.46
N ILE A 263 3.24 -0.56 15.42
CA ILE A 263 2.70 -1.94 15.41
C ILE A 263 1.17 -1.93 15.45
N SER A 264 0.56 -1.08 16.26
CA SER A 264 -0.90 -0.93 16.29
C SER A 264 -1.45 -0.45 14.95
N VAL A 265 -0.80 0.50 14.26
CA VAL A 265 -1.21 0.90 12.91
C VAL A 265 -1.07 -0.27 11.92
N MET A 266 0.01 -1.04 11.98
CA MET A 266 0.15 -2.24 11.14
C MET A 266 -1.00 -3.22 11.39
N MET A 267 -1.32 -3.51 12.65
CA MET A 267 -2.42 -4.40 13.01
C MET A 267 -3.79 -3.84 12.58
N GLN A 268 -4.03 -2.53 12.74
CA GLN A 268 -5.23 -1.87 12.25
C GLN A 268 -5.44 -2.15 10.76
N PHE A 269 -4.43 -1.86 9.93
CA PHE A 269 -4.53 -2.06 8.49
C PHE A 269 -4.55 -3.53 8.12
N LEU A 270 -3.93 -4.42 8.91
CA LEU A 270 -4.04 -5.86 8.72
C LEU A 270 -5.51 -6.29 8.83
N PHE A 271 -6.19 -5.96 9.93
CA PHE A 271 -7.58 -6.36 10.10
C PHE A 271 -8.53 -5.67 9.11
N ALA A 272 -8.32 -4.39 8.80
CA ALA A 272 -9.15 -3.69 7.81
C ALA A 272 -8.96 -4.25 6.40
N PHE A 273 -7.72 -4.47 5.97
CA PHE A 273 -7.39 -4.93 4.63
C PHE A 273 -7.74 -6.40 4.41
N PHE A 274 -7.55 -7.25 5.42
CA PHE A 274 -8.04 -8.64 5.36
C PHE A 274 -9.56 -8.72 5.49
N GLY A 275 -10.19 -7.89 6.32
CA GLY A 275 -11.66 -7.84 6.41
C GLY A 275 -12.29 -7.44 5.07
N TYR A 276 -11.71 -6.47 4.39
CA TYR A 276 -12.10 -6.07 3.03
C TYR A 276 -11.84 -7.20 2.00
N GLY A 277 -10.65 -7.80 2.00
CA GLY A 277 -10.32 -8.89 1.08
C GLY A 277 -11.19 -10.14 1.24
N ILE A 278 -11.48 -10.54 2.48
CA ILE A 278 -12.36 -11.69 2.78
C ILE A 278 -13.81 -11.33 2.43
N GLY A 279 -14.23 -10.08 2.64
CA GLY A 279 -15.56 -9.60 2.23
C GLY A 279 -15.80 -9.73 0.72
N HIS A 280 -14.75 -9.58 -0.08
CA HIS A 280 -14.78 -9.71 -1.53
C HIS A 280 -14.97 -11.16 -2.02
N TYR A 281 -14.54 -12.16 -1.24
CA TYR A 281 -14.67 -13.59 -1.59
C TYR A 281 -16.14 -13.99 -1.78
N PRO A 282 -16.45 -14.93 -2.72
CA PRO A 282 -15.56 -15.88 -3.43
C PRO A 282 -15.04 -15.42 -4.81
N TYR A 283 -15.27 -14.16 -5.19
CA TYR A 283 -14.85 -13.62 -6.47
C TYR A 283 -13.55 -12.82 -6.34
N LEU A 284 -12.78 -12.76 -7.43
CA LEU A 284 -11.64 -11.85 -7.62
C LEU A 284 -11.99 -10.68 -8.53
N LEU A 285 -12.95 -10.91 -9.43
CA LEU A 285 -13.56 -9.91 -10.28
C LEU A 285 -15.03 -10.31 -10.45
N ASP A 286 -15.95 -9.53 -9.90
CA ASP A 286 -17.38 -9.83 -9.97
C ASP A 286 -17.94 -9.48 -11.37
N PRO A 287 -18.65 -10.39 -12.09
CA PRO A 287 -18.90 -11.82 -11.81
C PRO A 287 -17.93 -12.80 -12.52
N TYR A 288 -16.94 -12.28 -13.26
CA TYR A 288 -16.17 -13.05 -14.25
C TYR A 288 -15.16 -14.04 -13.67
N ILE A 289 -14.58 -13.77 -12.49
CA ILE A 289 -13.49 -14.60 -11.94
C ILE A 289 -13.86 -15.06 -10.54
N SER A 290 -14.15 -16.35 -10.39
CA SER A 290 -14.32 -17.02 -9.09
C SER A 290 -13.03 -17.73 -8.67
N ILE A 291 -12.76 -17.82 -7.36
CA ILE A 291 -11.54 -18.44 -6.83
C ILE A 291 -11.47 -19.94 -7.17
N HIS A 292 -12.61 -20.60 -7.33
CA HIS A 292 -12.72 -22.03 -7.54
C HIS A 292 -12.72 -22.46 -9.01
N GLU A 293 -13.19 -21.60 -9.92
CA GLU A 293 -13.23 -21.94 -11.35
C GLU A 293 -12.06 -21.32 -12.13
N GLY A 294 -11.53 -20.18 -11.67
CA GLY A 294 -10.44 -19.47 -12.35
C GLY A 294 -9.04 -19.98 -12.02
N ALA A 295 -8.89 -21.01 -11.17
CA ALA A 295 -7.59 -21.47 -10.71
C ALA A 295 -6.91 -22.45 -11.68
N THR A 296 -5.57 -22.36 -11.77
CA THR A 296 -4.77 -23.29 -12.59
C THR A 296 -4.77 -24.72 -12.06
N HIS A 297 -4.28 -25.65 -12.89
CA HIS A 297 -4.06 -27.04 -12.49
C HIS A 297 -3.31 -27.16 -11.16
N ALA A 298 -3.79 -28.06 -10.30
CA ALA A 298 -3.32 -28.23 -8.92
C ALA A 298 -1.81 -28.40 -8.77
N SER A 299 -1.13 -29.05 -9.73
CA SER A 299 0.33 -29.22 -9.72
C SER A 299 1.08 -27.88 -9.81
N MET A 300 0.64 -26.99 -10.70
CA MET A 300 1.20 -25.64 -10.85
C MET A 300 0.85 -24.79 -9.63
N GLY A 301 -0.39 -24.87 -9.14
CA GLY A 301 -0.82 -24.17 -7.93
C GLY A 301 0.04 -24.50 -6.71
N ILE A 302 0.32 -25.79 -6.46
CA ILE A 302 1.18 -26.22 -5.33
C ILE A 302 2.62 -25.74 -5.52
N ALA A 303 3.17 -25.81 -6.74
CA ALA A 303 4.52 -25.33 -7.03
C ALA A 303 4.65 -23.81 -6.80
N LEU A 304 3.64 -23.03 -7.21
CA LEU A 304 3.58 -21.60 -6.94
C LEU A 304 3.48 -21.32 -5.43
N VAL A 305 2.63 -22.04 -4.68
CA VAL A 305 2.57 -21.88 -3.22
C VAL A 305 3.95 -22.10 -2.59
N ALA A 306 4.67 -23.16 -2.99
CA ALA A 306 6.02 -23.43 -2.51
C ALA A 306 7.00 -22.30 -2.86
N ALA A 307 6.94 -21.77 -4.10
CA ALA A 307 7.76 -20.65 -4.53
C ALA A 307 7.46 -19.37 -3.74
N PHE A 308 6.19 -19.08 -3.44
CA PHE A 308 5.79 -17.92 -2.65
C PHE A 308 6.18 -18.04 -1.19
N ILE A 309 6.06 -19.23 -0.60
CA ILE A 309 6.56 -19.49 0.76
C ILE A 309 8.08 -19.30 0.78
N GLY A 310 8.80 -19.81 -0.21
CA GLY A 310 10.24 -19.57 -0.37
C GLY A 310 10.59 -18.08 -0.51
N GLY A 311 9.80 -17.35 -1.30
CA GLY A 311 9.92 -15.89 -1.45
C GLY A 311 9.71 -15.14 -0.14
N LEU A 312 8.67 -15.47 0.63
CA LEU A 312 8.42 -14.90 1.96
C LEU A 312 9.54 -15.24 2.95
N LEU A 313 10.04 -16.47 2.92
CA LEU A 313 11.17 -16.92 3.74
C LEU A 313 12.48 -16.18 3.41
N LEU A 314 12.60 -15.56 2.23
CA LEU A 314 13.72 -14.68 1.92
C LEU A 314 13.40 -13.21 2.24
N LEU A 315 12.18 -12.75 1.92
CA LEU A 315 11.76 -11.36 2.09
C LEU A 315 11.59 -10.93 3.53
N ILE A 316 10.99 -11.77 4.37
CA ILE A 316 10.79 -11.43 5.79
C ILE A 316 12.15 -11.32 6.48
N PRO A 317 13.09 -12.28 6.35
CA PRO A 317 14.42 -12.12 6.90
C PRO A 317 15.21 -10.96 6.28
N SER A 318 15.09 -10.70 4.98
CA SER A 318 15.78 -9.56 4.37
C SER A 318 15.27 -8.23 4.92
N LEU A 319 13.96 -8.08 5.13
CA LEU A 319 13.38 -6.92 5.82
C LEU A 319 13.84 -6.87 7.27
N ILE A 320 13.84 -7.97 8.01
CA ILE A 320 14.31 -7.99 9.41
C ILE A 320 15.79 -7.59 9.48
N LEU A 321 16.62 -8.10 8.57
CA LEU A 321 18.03 -7.74 8.47
C LEU A 321 18.22 -6.28 8.05
N LEU A 322 17.44 -5.78 7.09
CA LEU A 322 17.43 -4.39 6.68
C LEU A 322 17.07 -3.48 7.85
N MET A 323 15.98 -3.80 8.54
CA MET A 323 15.58 -3.11 9.76
C MET A 323 16.74 -3.20 10.76
N LYS A 324 17.33 -4.37 10.99
CA LYS A 324 18.40 -4.55 11.99
C LYS A 324 19.66 -3.74 11.66
N LEU A 325 20.09 -3.72 10.41
CA LEU A 325 21.30 -3.06 9.93
C LEU A 325 21.14 -1.56 9.77
N PHE A 326 20.01 -1.09 9.22
CA PHE A 326 19.81 0.33 8.93
C PHE A 326 18.98 1.06 9.99
N LEU A 327 18.06 0.36 10.69
CA LEU A 327 17.17 0.95 11.70
C LEU A 327 17.50 0.59 13.15
N PHE A 328 18.16 -0.54 13.44
CA PHE A 328 18.55 -0.91 14.81
C PHE A 328 19.99 -0.57 15.18
N ASP A 329 20.86 -0.26 14.23
CA ASP A 329 22.21 0.17 14.54
C ASP A 329 22.24 1.65 14.97
N ALA A 330 22.51 1.86 16.26
CA ALA A 330 22.48 3.18 16.88
C ALA A 330 23.60 4.10 16.39
N GLU A 331 24.66 3.56 15.77
CA GLU A 331 25.73 4.36 15.18
C GLU A 331 25.32 4.94 13.81
N TYR A 332 24.69 4.13 12.95
CA TYR A 332 24.17 4.56 11.65
C TYR A 332 23.04 5.59 11.77
N VAL A 333 22.13 5.40 12.74
CA VAL A 333 21.04 6.34 13.04
C VAL A 333 21.58 7.68 13.56
N LYS A 334 22.74 7.68 14.25
CA LYS A 334 23.42 8.92 14.71
C LYS A 334 24.40 9.51 13.69
N GLY A 335 24.57 8.88 12.52
CA GLY A 335 25.52 9.33 11.49
C GLY A 335 26.99 9.15 11.85
N ARG A 336 27.31 8.25 12.79
CA ARG A 336 28.68 7.77 12.95
C ARG A 336 28.80 6.53 12.06
N LYS A 337 29.77 6.60 11.12
CA LYS A 337 30.02 5.58 10.10
C LYS A 337 30.22 4.20 10.71
#